data_AF-A4H3P5-F1
#
_entry.id   AF-A4H3P5-F1
#
_cell.length_a   1.000
_cell.length_b   1.000
_cell.length_c   1.000
_cell.angle_alpha   90.00
_cell.angle_beta   90.00
_cell.angle_gamma   90.00
#
_symmetry.space_group_name_H-M   'P 1'
#
loop_
_entity.id
_entity.type
_entity.pdbx_description
1 polymer ?
#
loop_
_entity_poly.entity_id
_entity_poly.type
_entity_poly.pdbx_seq_one_letter_code
_entity_poly.pdbx_strand_id
1 'polypeptide(L)'
;MRVYSSGPPSIYLRHAFLHQDRLIRCFLGALEAVPLPSLPRMLLAEGFQRMLEGDAPQRELRELFEDAEVECRKTLLQMGVNEDGRRAHHDPRDREAWHAVTHDPLRRLLAYELRAACSYYARLMAVSSNPYVSAAVGVRTIIASDVRTDNLLVKMTLKFDRHPRNVETGERLGEAMPLVVEELMKELLLLERDAFGCFRFDPRGDNHHLVHSLKLADMTKTPQSYSIMLDPLMKRYANYCIERKEVHKGRWNQYKVHCGPEDHRIDQVLPPFESVVAKDPITGGALNMIVHYDEPICLRHKQSSREEKGNFGHTEVFELAIEQKNRTFWERHFLDR
;
A
#
# COMPACT_ATOMS: atom_id res chain seq x y z
N MET A 1 -2.14 -11.51 -6.31
CA MET A 1 -2.00 -12.67 -7.20
C MET A 1 -1.55 -12.16 -8.54
N ARG A 2 -0.56 -12.79 -9.16
CA ARG A 2 -0.11 -12.47 -10.53
C ARG A 2 -0.16 -13.71 -11.39
N VAL A 3 -0.66 -13.58 -12.62
CA VAL A 3 -0.86 -14.68 -13.55
C VAL A 3 -0.12 -14.36 -14.84
N TYR A 4 0.85 -15.19 -15.19
CA TYR A 4 1.61 -15.11 -16.43
C TYR A 4 1.06 -16.13 -17.42
N SER A 5 0.47 -15.65 -18.51
CA SER A 5 -0.10 -16.50 -19.55
C SER A 5 -0.19 -15.76 -20.88
N SER A 6 -0.24 -16.53 -21.97
CA SER A 6 -0.57 -16.03 -23.30
C SER A 6 -2.09 -15.99 -23.47
N GLY A 7 -2.65 -14.81 -23.70
CA GLY A 7 -4.07 -14.66 -23.99
C GLY A 7 -4.71 -13.48 -23.27
N PRO A 8 -6.03 -13.28 -23.45
CA PRO A 8 -6.77 -12.21 -22.81
C PRO A 8 -6.76 -12.33 -21.27
N PRO A 9 -6.44 -11.25 -20.53
CA PRO A 9 -6.53 -11.19 -19.07
C PRO A 9 -7.81 -11.71 -18.45
N SER A 10 -8.95 -11.38 -19.05
CA SER A 10 -10.26 -11.88 -18.62
C SER A 10 -10.31 -13.42 -18.54
N ILE A 11 -9.64 -14.11 -19.46
CA ILE A 11 -9.67 -15.57 -19.56
C ILE A 11 -8.71 -16.22 -18.56
N TYR A 12 -7.44 -15.79 -18.55
CA TYR A 12 -6.47 -16.42 -17.65
C TYR A 12 -6.74 -16.10 -16.18
N LEU A 13 -7.24 -14.90 -15.85
CA LEU A 13 -7.59 -14.55 -14.47
C LEU A 13 -8.78 -15.37 -14.00
N ARG A 14 -9.81 -15.53 -14.84
CA ARG A 14 -10.94 -16.42 -14.57
C ARG A 14 -10.46 -17.81 -14.20
N HIS A 15 -9.64 -18.43 -15.04
CA HIS A 15 -9.17 -19.79 -14.79
C HIS A 15 -8.26 -19.89 -13.55
N ALA A 16 -7.44 -18.88 -13.27
CA ALA A 16 -6.64 -18.84 -12.04
C ALA A 16 -7.53 -18.79 -10.78
N PHE A 17 -8.61 -18.00 -10.79
CA PHE A 17 -9.55 -17.92 -9.66
C PHE A 17 -10.40 -19.19 -9.52
N LEU A 18 -10.92 -19.75 -10.61
CA LEU A 18 -11.71 -20.99 -10.58
C LEU A 18 -10.87 -22.21 -10.18
N HIS A 19 -9.56 -22.17 -10.38
CA HIS A 19 -8.67 -23.22 -9.89
C HIS A 19 -8.51 -23.17 -8.36
N GLN A 20 -8.66 -21.99 -7.76
CA GLN A 20 -8.48 -21.74 -6.33
C GLN A 20 -9.71 -21.04 -5.75
N ASP A 21 -10.82 -21.78 -5.56
CA ASP A 21 -12.09 -21.29 -5.00
C ASP A 21 -11.93 -20.47 -3.71
N ARG A 22 -10.91 -20.76 -2.91
CA ARG A 22 -10.62 -20.02 -1.69
C ARG A 22 -10.34 -18.54 -1.95
N LEU A 23 -9.68 -18.21 -3.06
CA LEU A 23 -9.40 -16.82 -3.44
C LEU A 23 -10.68 -16.06 -3.78
N ILE A 24 -11.66 -16.74 -4.41
CA ILE A 24 -12.98 -16.16 -4.69
C ILE A 24 -13.67 -15.81 -3.36
N ARG A 25 -13.66 -16.73 -2.39
CA ARG A 25 -14.24 -16.49 -1.06
C ARG A 25 -13.54 -15.37 -0.31
N CYS A 26 -12.21 -15.31 -0.36
CA CYS A 26 -11.46 -14.21 0.25
C CYS A 26 -11.82 -12.86 -0.37
N PHE A 27 -11.89 -12.77 -1.69
CA PHE A 27 -12.16 -11.51 -2.39
C PHE A 27 -13.61 -11.06 -2.23
N LEU A 28 -14.58 -11.88 -2.59
CA LEU A 28 -16.01 -11.53 -2.50
C LEU A 28 -16.45 -11.39 -1.05
N GLY A 29 -15.97 -12.26 -0.15
CA GLY A 29 -16.25 -12.15 1.28
C GLY A 29 -15.71 -10.85 1.89
N ALA A 30 -14.55 -10.37 1.42
CA ALA A 30 -14.04 -9.05 1.82
C ALA A 30 -14.94 -7.92 1.31
N LEU A 31 -15.40 -7.98 0.05
CA LEU A 31 -16.34 -6.97 -0.48
C LEU A 31 -17.67 -6.95 0.30
N GLU A 32 -18.13 -8.09 0.81
CA GLU A 32 -19.36 -8.16 1.59
C GLU A 32 -19.20 -7.66 3.02
N ALA A 33 -18.15 -8.09 3.71
CA ALA A 33 -17.94 -7.84 5.14
C ALA A 33 -17.28 -6.49 5.45
N VAL A 34 -16.45 -5.98 4.54
CA VAL A 34 -15.77 -4.69 4.72
C VAL A 34 -16.75 -3.57 4.40
N PRO A 35 -16.82 -2.52 5.25
CA PRO A 35 -17.85 -1.52 5.12
C PRO A 35 -17.43 -0.41 4.14
N LEU A 36 -17.37 -0.81 2.87
CA LEU A 36 -16.96 -0.05 1.69
C LEU A 36 -18.15 0.76 1.11
N PRO A 37 -17.89 1.82 0.32
CA PRO A 37 -18.95 2.53 -0.38
C PRO A 37 -19.73 1.59 -1.32
N SER A 38 -21.07 1.63 -1.21
CA SER A 38 -22.02 0.67 -1.81
C SER A 38 -21.87 0.50 -3.33
N LEU A 39 -22.07 1.59 -4.09
CA LEU A 39 -22.10 1.56 -5.55
C LEU A 39 -20.78 1.08 -6.18
N PRO A 40 -19.60 1.67 -5.88
CA PRO A 40 -18.36 1.19 -6.50
C PRO A 40 -18.02 -0.25 -6.09
N ARG A 41 -18.37 -0.66 -4.87
CA ARG A 41 -18.21 -2.04 -4.39
C ARG A 41 -19.10 -3.01 -5.18
N MET A 42 -20.35 -2.63 -5.45
CA MET A 42 -21.27 -3.44 -6.25
C MET A 42 -20.80 -3.59 -7.70
N LEU A 43 -20.33 -2.50 -8.32
CA LEU A 43 -19.77 -2.53 -9.68
C LEU A 43 -18.51 -3.40 -9.76
N LEU A 44 -17.61 -3.31 -8.77
CA LEU A 44 -16.43 -4.17 -8.69
C LEU A 44 -16.82 -5.65 -8.52
N ALA A 45 -17.79 -5.94 -7.65
CA ALA A 45 -18.29 -7.30 -7.43
C ALA A 45 -18.95 -7.87 -8.70
N GLU A 46 -19.76 -7.07 -9.39
CA GLU A 46 -20.41 -7.45 -10.65
C GLU A 46 -19.39 -7.73 -11.76
N GLY A 47 -18.40 -6.86 -11.94
CA GLY A 47 -17.32 -7.08 -12.92
C GLY A 47 -16.52 -8.35 -12.59
N PHE A 48 -16.27 -8.61 -11.31
CA PHE A 48 -15.59 -9.83 -10.89
C PHE A 48 -16.45 -11.09 -11.13
N GLN A 49 -17.75 -11.05 -10.83
CA GLN A 49 -18.66 -12.15 -11.05
C GLN A 49 -18.79 -12.50 -12.54
N ARG A 50 -18.99 -11.50 -13.41
CA ARG A 50 -19.05 -11.71 -14.87
C ARG A 50 -17.73 -12.26 -15.43
N MET A 51 -16.59 -11.84 -14.87
CA MET A 51 -15.30 -12.43 -15.22
C MET A 51 -15.26 -13.92 -14.88
N LEU A 52 -15.79 -14.34 -13.71
CA LEU A 52 -15.84 -15.76 -13.33
C LEU A 52 -16.81 -16.57 -14.20
N GLU A 53 -17.97 -16.00 -14.51
CA GLU A 53 -18.97 -16.61 -15.40
C GLU A 53 -18.39 -16.82 -16.81
N GLY A 54 -17.61 -15.85 -17.30
CA GLY A 54 -16.88 -15.93 -18.58
C GLY A 54 -17.77 -15.67 -19.79
N ASP A 55 -18.89 -14.99 -19.59
CA ASP A 55 -19.88 -14.62 -20.59
C ASP A 55 -19.67 -13.20 -21.13
N ALA A 56 -19.05 -12.31 -20.34
CA ALA A 56 -18.77 -10.94 -20.72
C ALA A 56 -17.42 -10.77 -21.46
N PRO A 57 -17.36 -9.99 -22.54
CA PRO A 57 -16.11 -9.66 -23.20
C PRO A 57 -15.23 -8.76 -22.30
N GLN A 58 -13.90 -8.89 -22.46
CA GLN A 58 -12.92 -8.14 -21.66
C GLN A 58 -13.16 -6.63 -21.63
N ARG A 59 -13.64 -6.06 -22.74
CA ARG A 59 -13.93 -4.64 -22.83
C ARG A 59 -15.05 -4.22 -21.86
N GLU A 60 -16.13 -4.98 -21.79
CA GLU A 60 -17.25 -4.70 -20.88
C GLU A 60 -16.82 -4.87 -19.41
N LEU A 61 -16.01 -5.90 -19.12
CA LEU A 61 -15.42 -6.08 -17.78
C LEU A 61 -14.56 -4.88 -17.39
N ARG A 62 -13.75 -4.38 -18.33
CA ARG A 62 -12.94 -3.17 -18.13
C ARG A 62 -13.81 -1.95 -17.84
N GLU A 63 -14.86 -1.72 -18.64
CA GLU A 63 -15.78 -0.60 -18.48
C GLU A 63 -16.43 -0.61 -17.08
N LEU A 64 -16.86 -1.77 -16.58
CA LEU A 64 -17.38 -1.91 -15.20
C LEU A 64 -16.36 -1.51 -14.12
N PHE A 65 -15.10 -1.94 -14.27
CA PHE A 65 -14.04 -1.57 -13.32
C PHE A 65 -13.65 -0.09 -13.40
N GLU A 66 -13.68 0.50 -14.60
CA GLU A 66 -13.46 1.94 -14.81
C GLU A 66 -14.59 2.77 -14.19
N ASP A 67 -15.85 2.36 -14.37
CA ASP A 67 -17.00 3.00 -13.75
C ASP A 67 -16.93 2.91 -12.21
N ALA A 68 -16.54 1.75 -11.67
CA ALA A 68 -16.29 1.59 -10.25
C ALA A 68 -15.16 2.52 -9.74
N GLU A 69 -14.08 2.70 -10.50
CA GLU A 69 -13.00 3.64 -10.18
C GLU A 69 -13.52 5.08 -10.15
N VAL A 70 -14.34 5.47 -11.13
CA VAL A 70 -14.95 6.80 -11.23
C VAL A 70 -15.88 7.07 -10.04
N GLU A 71 -16.72 6.11 -9.66
CA GLU A 71 -17.61 6.25 -8.50
C GLU A 71 -16.85 6.33 -7.17
N CYS A 72 -15.74 5.59 -7.03
CA CYS A 72 -14.83 5.78 -5.90
C CYS A 72 -14.29 7.20 -5.85
N ARG A 73 -13.82 7.73 -6.99
CA ARG A 73 -13.26 9.09 -7.07
C ARG A 73 -14.31 10.15 -6.73
N LYS A 74 -15.53 10.01 -7.26
CA LYS A 74 -16.65 10.90 -6.91
C LYS A 74 -16.93 10.89 -5.42
N THR A 75 -16.86 9.73 -4.77
CA THR A 75 -17.06 9.57 -3.31
C THR A 75 -15.94 10.25 -2.52
N LEU A 76 -14.68 10.00 -2.88
CA LEU A 76 -13.50 10.57 -2.21
C LEU A 76 -13.39 12.10 -2.35
N LEU A 77 -13.73 12.63 -3.52
CA LEU A 77 -13.69 14.06 -3.85
C LEU A 77 -15.01 14.80 -3.53
N GLN A 78 -16.01 14.11 -3.01
CA GLN A 78 -17.32 14.67 -2.69
C GLN A 78 -17.99 15.39 -3.89
N MET A 79 -17.74 14.91 -5.11
CA MET A 79 -18.29 15.53 -6.32
C MET A 79 -19.82 15.38 -6.36
N GLY A 80 -20.55 16.40 -6.82
CA GLY A 80 -22.03 16.34 -6.94
C GLY A 80 -22.80 16.54 -5.64
N VAL A 81 -22.13 16.94 -4.55
CA VAL A 81 -22.75 17.37 -3.29
C VAL A 81 -23.05 18.87 -3.37
N ASN A 82 -24.28 19.28 -3.11
CA ASN A 82 -24.65 20.70 -3.02
C ASN A 82 -24.00 21.37 -1.79
N GLU A 83 -24.03 22.70 -1.73
CA GLU A 83 -23.43 23.51 -0.63
C GLU A 83 -23.90 23.08 0.78
N ASP A 84 -25.10 22.51 0.90
CA ASP A 84 -25.65 21.96 2.15
C ASP A 84 -25.10 20.57 2.56
N GLY A 85 -24.09 20.05 1.85
CA GLY A 85 -23.57 18.70 2.08
C GLY A 85 -24.51 17.58 1.61
N ARG A 86 -25.47 17.89 0.72
CA ARG A 86 -26.47 16.94 0.19
C ARG A 86 -26.26 16.69 -1.29
N ARG A 87 -26.05 15.44 -1.70
CA ARG A 87 -26.20 15.02 -3.11
C ARG A 87 -27.68 14.99 -3.49
N ALA A 88 -28.01 15.42 -4.70
CA ALA A 88 -29.39 15.62 -5.14
C ALA A 88 -30.27 14.35 -5.04
N HIS A 89 -29.72 13.14 -5.19
CA HIS A 89 -30.45 11.88 -5.12
C HIS A 89 -29.58 10.77 -4.52
N HIS A 90 -29.81 10.37 -3.26
CA HIS A 90 -29.22 9.15 -2.70
C HIS A 90 -30.08 8.53 -1.59
N ASP A 91 -30.06 7.20 -1.53
CA ASP A 91 -30.55 6.33 -0.45
C ASP A 91 -29.91 6.74 0.90
N PRO A 92 -30.65 6.72 2.02
CA PRO A 92 -30.10 6.93 3.36
C PRO A 92 -28.79 6.18 3.66
N ARG A 93 -28.61 4.95 3.13
CA ARG A 93 -27.40 4.14 3.32
C ARG A 93 -26.17 4.73 2.65
N ASP A 94 -26.34 5.33 1.47
CA ASP A 94 -25.25 5.98 0.73
C ASP A 94 -24.80 7.26 1.44
N ARG A 95 -25.72 7.94 2.12
CA ARG A 95 -25.41 9.11 2.95
C ARG A 95 -24.55 8.74 4.15
N GLU A 96 -24.83 7.61 4.80
CA GLU A 96 -24.03 7.12 5.91
C GLU A 96 -22.61 6.75 5.47
N ALA A 97 -22.49 5.99 4.36
CA ALA A 97 -21.19 5.65 3.79
C ALA A 97 -20.37 6.89 3.40
N TRP A 98 -21.02 7.89 2.79
CA TRP A 98 -20.39 9.16 2.44
C TRP A 98 -19.93 9.95 3.68
N HIS A 99 -20.78 10.03 4.70
CA HIS A 99 -20.44 10.70 5.95
C HIS A 99 -19.25 10.01 6.63
N ALA A 100 -19.21 8.67 6.62
CA ALA A 100 -18.12 7.88 7.16
C ALA A 100 -16.80 8.15 6.42
N VAL A 101 -16.79 8.11 5.08
CA VAL A 101 -15.58 8.41 4.25
C VAL A 101 -15.07 9.85 4.45
N THR A 102 -15.95 10.77 4.85
CA THR A 102 -15.59 12.18 5.07
C THR A 102 -14.90 12.40 6.41
N HIS A 103 -15.28 11.67 7.46
CA HIS A 103 -14.86 11.97 8.83
C HIS A 103 -14.02 10.86 9.49
N ASP A 104 -14.18 9.61 9.07
CA ASP A 104 -13.43 8.48 9.60
C ASP A 104 -12.22 8.17 8.69
N PRO A 105 -10.98 8.35 9.20
CA PRO A 105 -9.78 8.13 8.39
C PRO A 105 -9.61 6.67 7.95
N LEU A 106 -10.10 5.68 8.71
CA LEU A 106 -10.02 4.27 8.31
C LEU A 106 -10.99 4.00 7.15
N ARG A 107 -12.20 4.54 7.21
CA ARG A 107 -13.16 4.42 6.09
C ARG A 107 -12.68 5.15 4.85
N ARG A 108 -12.01 6.28 5.05
CA ARG A 108 -11.37 7.03 3.96
C ARG A 108 -10.23 6.23 3.31
N LEU A 109 -9.39 5.57 4.10
CA LEU A 109 -8.33 4.70 3.58
C LEU A 109 -8.91 3.50 2.81
N LEU A 110 -9.92 2.82 3.36
CA LEU A 110 -10.62 1.73 2.67
C LEU A 110 -11.23 2.15 1.32
N ALA A 111 -11.75 3.38 1.22
CA ALA A 111 -12.24 3.92 -0.04
C ALA A 111 -11.10 4.14 -1.07
N TYR A 112 -9.89 4.49 -0.63
CA TYR A 112 -8.71 4.53 -1.49
C TYR A 112 -8.26 3.14 -1.92
N GLU A 113 -8.29 2.15 -1.03
CA GLU A 113 -7.97 0.75 -1.37
C GLU A 113 -8.95 0.17 -2.38
N LEU A 114 -10.26 0.41 -2.20
CA LEU A 114 -11.27 0.03 -3.18
C LEU A 114 -10.99 0.69 -4.54
N ARG A 115 -10.67 1.99 -4.56
CA ARG A 115 -10.29 2.66 -5.79
C ARG A 115 -9.04 2.04 -6.43
N ALA A 116 -8.05 1.67 -5.63
CA ALA A 116 -6.84 1.01 -6.10
C ALA A 116 -7.16 -0.37 -6.71
N ALA A 117 -8.06 -1.15 -6.10
CA ALA A 117 -8.53 -2.41 -6.64
C ALA A 117 -9.27 -2.24 -7.99
N CYS A 118 -10.22 -1.29 -8.08
CA CYS A 118 -10.92 -0.98 -9.32
C CYS A 118 -9.93 -0.57 -10.43
N SER A 119 -9.03 0.37 -10.10
CA SER A 119 -7.97 0.85 -10.99
C SER A 119 -7.05 -0.27 -11.48
N TYR A 120 -6.69 -1.19 -10.58
CA TYR A 120 -5.84 -2.34 -10.86
C TYR A 120 -6.52 -3.28 -11.86
N TYR A 121 -7.76 -3.72 -11.59
CA TYR A 121 -8.48 -4.63 -12.48
C TYR A 121 -8.85 -3.98 -13.82
N ALA A 122 -9.23 -2.70 -13.85
CA ALA A 122 -9.44 -1.96 -15.10
C ALA A 122 -8.20 -1.99 -16.00
N ARG A 123 -7.02 -1.72 -15.42
CA ARG A 123 -5.73 -1.73 -16.13
C ARG A 123 -5.28 -3.14 -16.50
N LEU A 124 -5.60 -4.15 -15.69
CA LEU A 124 -5.37 -5.54 -16.05
C LEU A 124 -6.16 -5.93 -17.31
N MET A 125 -7.38 -5.44 -17.45
CA MET A 125 -8.23 -5.69 -18.63
C MET A 125 -7.89 -4.81 -19.83
N ALA A 126 -6.84 -3.98 -19.77
CA ALA A 126 -6.41 -3.19 -20.92
C ALA A 126 -5.76 -4.05 -22.01
N VAL A 127 -5.88 -3.62 -23.28
CA VAL A 127 -5.17 -4.23 -24.40
C VAL A 127 -3.71 -3.79 -24.35
N SER A 128 -2.87 -4.56 -23.68
CA SER A 128 -1.44 -4.29 -23.50
C SER A 128 -0.65 -5.60 -23.48
N SER A 129 0.60 -5.56 -23.94
CA SER A 129 1.53 -6.68 -23.82
C SER A 129 2.00 -6.92 -22.39
N ASN A 130 1.88 -5.92 -21.50
CA ASN A 130 2.23 -6.05 -20.09
C ASN A 130 1.24 -5.27 -19.20
N PRO A 131 0.02 -5.78 -19.00
CA PRO A 131 -1.03 -5.07 -18.27
C PRO A 131 -0.69 -4.92 -16.77
N TYR A 132 0.09 -5.83 -16.19
CA TYR A 132 0.54 -5.76 -14.79
C TYR A 132 1.39 -4.53 -14.49
N VAL A 133 2.24 -4.09 -15.43
CA VAL A 133 3.05 -2.87 -15.24
C VAL A 133 2.15 -1.65 -15.13
N SER A 134 1.18 -1.51 -16.03
CA SER A 134 0.22 -0.41 -15.99
C SER A 134 -0.60 -0.43 -14.71
N ALA A 135 -1.12 -1.61 -14.33
CA ALA A 135 -1.90 -1.79 -13.11
C ALA A 135 -1.09 -1.44 -11.85
N ALA A 136 0.15 -1.91 -11.76
CA ALA A 136 1.09 -1.57 -10.68
C ALA A 136 1.38 -0.06 -10.61
N VAL A 137 1.59 0.60 -11.76
CA VAL A 137 1.78 2.06 -11.82
C VAL A 137 0.54 2.78 -11.29
N GLY A 138 -0.66 2.33 -11.68
CA GLY A 138 -1.93 2.90 -11.18
C GLY A 138 -2.05 2.84 -9.67
N VAL A 139 -1.78 1.68 -9.06
CA VAL A 139 -1.80 1.50 -7.60
C VAL A 139 -0.74 2.38 -6.93
N ARG A 140 0.49 2.38 -7.46
CA ARG A 140 1.57 3.25 -6.96
C ARG A 140 1.17 4.71 -6.98
N THR A 141 0.57 5.20 -8.07
CA THR A 141 0.14 6.60 -8.19
C THR A 141 -0.93 6.92 -7.15
N ILE A 142 -1.92 6.06 -6.93
CA ILE A 142 -2.96 6.29 -5.91
C ILE A 142 -2.33 6.41 -4.52
N ILE A 143 -1.41 5.51 -4.16
CA ILE A 143 -0.76 5.55 -2.84
C ILE A 143 0.17 6.77 -2.73
N ALA A 144 1.02 7.02 -3.73
CA ALA A 144 2.06 8.04 -3.67
C ALA A 144 1.56 9.47 -3.90
N SER A 145 0.48 9.65 -4.66
CA SER A 145 -0.14 10.96 -4.89
C SER A 145 -1.33 11.16 -3.98
N ASP A 146 -2.35 10.31 -4.10
CA ASP A 146 -3.68 10.66 -3.61
C ASP A 146 -3.83 10.39 -2.12
N VAL A 147 -3.37 9.23 -1.64
CA VAL A 147 -3.38 8.90 -0.19
C VAL A 147 -2.44 9.84 0.57
N ARG A 148 -1.26 10.16 0.00
CA ARG A 148 -0.25 11.02 0.64
C ARG A 148 -0.59 12.50 0.72
N THR A 149 -1.45 12.97 -0.18
CA THR A 149 -1.88 14.37 -0.21
C THR A 149 -3.27 14.56 0.42
N ASP A 150 -3.91 13.46 0.85
CA ASP A 150 -5.21 13.54 1.49
C ASP A 150 -5.14 14.28 2.83
N ASN A 151 -5.92 15.36 2.96
CA ASN A 151 -5.87 16.24 4.11
C ASN A 151 -6.22 15.54 5.44
N LEU A 152 -7.18 14.62 5.45
CA LEU A 152 -7.58 13.93 6.67
C LEU A 152 -6.50 12.94 7.10
N LEU A 153 -5.98 12.14 6.17
CA LEU A 153 -4.94 11.16 6.45
C LEU A 153 -3.64 11.84 6.89
N VAL A 154 -3.20 12.89 6.16
CA VAL A 154 -2.01 13.69 6.50
C VAL A 154 -2.11 14.26 7.91
N LYS A 155 -3.28 14.78 8.32
CA LYS A 155 -3.47 15.30 9.68
C LYS A 155 -3.27 14.22 10.75
N MET A 156 -3.70 12.99 10.49
CA MET A 156 -3.49 11.88 11.43
C MET A 156 -2.03 11.43 11.46
N THR A 157 -1.39 11.34 10.30
CA THR A 157 0.05 11.05 10.20
C THR A 157 0.89 12.09 10.95
N LEU A 158 0.55 13.39 10.84
CA LEU A 158 1.21 14.46 11.58
C LEU A 158 0.96 14.39 13.10
N LYS A 159 -0.22 13.92 13.53
CA LYS A 159 -0.48 13.66 14.95
C LYS A 159 0.40 12.53 15.47
N PHE A 160 0.57 11.46 14.68
CA PHE A 160 1.49 10.37 15.02
C PHE A 160 2.93 10.89 15.12
N ASP A 161 3.41 11.61 14.12
CA ASP A 161 4.75 12.20 14.05
C ASP A 161 5.08 13.03 15.30
N ARG A 162 4.18 13.96 15.64
CA ARG A 162 4.36 14.90 16.74
C ARG A 162 4.19 14.30 18.13
N HIS A 163 3.75 13.05 18.26
CA HIS A 163 3.58 12.42 19.56
C HIS A 163 4.94 12.36 20.29
N PRO A 164 5.03 12.84 21.55
CA PRO A 164 6.26 12.75 22.32
C PRO A 164 6.75 11.31 22.45
N ARG A 165 8.06 11.10 22.23
CA ARG A 165 8.75 9.81 22.33
C ARG A 165 10.09 9.96 23.03
N ASN A 166 10.50 8.90 23.71
CA ASN A 166 11.85 8.76 24.20
C ASN A 166 12.81 8.60 23.01
N VAL A 167 13.83 9.44 22.94
CA VAL A 167 14.81 9.46 21.82
C VAL A 167 15.61 8.17 21.72
N GLU A 168 15.94 7.54 22.85
CA GLU A 168 16.77 6.34 22.92
C GLU A 168 15.96 5.05 22.65
N THR A 169 14.73 4.96 23.17
CA THR A 169 13.92 3.72 23.10
C THR A 169 12.83 3.75 22.03
N GLY A 170 12.36 4.94 21.65
CA GLY A 170 11.16 5.14 20.82
C GLY A 170 9.84 4.98 21.57
N GLU A 171 9.87 4.70 22.88
CA GLU A 171 8.66 4.55 23.68
C GLU A 171 7.88 5.87 23.76
N ARG A 172 6.55 5.77 23.62
CA ARG A 172 5.67 6.93 23.64
C ARG A 172 5.62 7.51 25.07
N LEU A 173 5.70 8.83 25.17
CA LEU A 173 5.69 9.56 26.43
C LEU A 173 4.37 10.32 26.60
N GLY A 174 3.88 10.38 27.84
CA GLY A 174 2.67 11.14 28.19
C GLY A 174 1.39 10.34 27.99
N GLU A 175 0.35 11.01 27.50
CA GLU A 175 -0.95 10.41 27.23
C GLU A 175 -0.87 9.33 26.15
N ALA A 176 -1.77 8.36 26.22
CA ALA A 176 -1.87 7.33 25.19
C ALA A 176 -2.27 7.95 23.85
N MET A 177 -1.65 7.47 22.77
CA MET A 177 -2.01 7.86 21.42
C MET A 177 -3.48 7.55 21.14
N PRO A 178 -4.24 8.44 20.49
CA PRO A 178 -5.60 8.13 20.09
C PRO A 178 -5.66 6.87 19.24
N LEU A 179 -6.52 5.91 19.61
CA LEU A 179 -6.63 4.61 18.92
C LEU A 179 -6.83 4.74 17.42
N VAL A 180 -7.60 5.73 16.97
CA VAL A 180 -7.83 5.99 15.54
C VAL A 180 -6.55 6.35 14.78
N VAL A 181 -5.60 7.04 15.44
CA VAL A 181 -4.30 7.38 14.84
C VAL A 181 -3.43 6.13 14.77
N GLU A 182 -3.41 5.34 15.84
CA GLU A 182 -2.62 4.10 15.89
C GLU A 182 -3.10 3.06 14.88
N GLU A 183 -4.40 2.79 14.80
CA GLU A 183 -4.97 1.86 13.81
C GLU A 183 -4.76 2.38 12.38
N LEU A 184 -4.94 3.68 12.14
CA LEU A 184 -4.66 4.22 10.80
C LEU A 184 -3.20 3.99 10.41
N MET A 185 -2.25 4.30 11.30
CA MET A 185 -0.83 4.12 11.02
C MET A 185 -0.46 2.66 10.78
N LYS A 186 -1.13 1.72 11.49
CA LYS A 186 -1.03 0.29 11.23
C LYS A 186 -1.50 -0.08 9.83
N GLU A 187 -2.70 0.33 9.43
CA GLU A 187 -3.26 -0.01 8.12
C GLU A 187 -2.44 0.61 6.97
N LEU A 188 -1.99 1.84 7.14
CA LEU A 188 -1.07 2.51 6.22
C LEU A 188 0.24 1.73 6.02
N LEU A 189 0.83 1.21 7.09
CA LEU A 189 2.02 0.36 7.05
C LEU A 189 1.78 -0.96 6.30
N LEU A 190 0.64 -1.60 6.56
CA LEU A 190 0.24 -2.84 5.88
C LEU A 190 -0.01 -2.61 4.39
N LEU A 191 -0.66 -1.49 4.03
CA LEU A 191 -0.89 -1.10 2.65
C LEU A 191 0.43 -0.91 1.88
N GLU A 192 1.40 -0.18 2.45
CA GLU A 192 2.70 0.01 1.79
C GLU A 192 3.48 -1.30 1.68
N ARG A 193 3.43 -2.17 2.70
CA ARG A 193 4.02 -3.51 2.66
C ARG A 193 3.42 -4.35 1.53
N ASP A 194 2.10 -4.42 1.43
CA ASP A 194 1.43 -5.28 0.45
C ASP A 194 1.57 -4.72 -0.97
N ALA A 195 1.62 -3.40 -1.12
CA ALA A 195 1.79 -2.74 -2.40
C ALA A 195 3.24 -2.85 -2.92
N PHE A 196 4.24 -2.49 -2.12
CA PHE A 196 5.62 -2.27 -2.60
C PHE A 196 6.59 -3.38 -2.22
N GLY A 197 6.25 -4.13 -1.18
CA GLY A 197 7.13 -5.09 -0.57
C GLY A 197 8.54 -4.58 -0.29
N CYS A 198 9.53 -5.41 -0.66
CA CYS A 198 10.95 -5.13 -0.41
C CYS A 198 11.46 -3.84 -1.07
N PHE A 199 10.68 -3.23 -1.97
CA PHE A 199 11.01 -2.01 -2.68
C PHE A 199 10.49 -0.72 -2.04
N ARG A 200 9.82 -0.79 -0.88
CA ARG A 200 9.31 0.40 -0.19
C ARG A 200 10.38 1.45 0.17
N PHE A 201 11.64 1.04 0.32
CA PHE A 201 12.77 1.96 0.55
C PHE A 201 13.41 2.50 -0.73
N ASP A 202 12.98 2.08 -1.93
CA ASP A 202 13.64 2.48 -3.18
C ASP A 202 13.56 4.01 -3.37
N PRO A 203 14.71 4.72 -3.39
CA PRO A 203 14.78 6.17 -3.47
C PRO A 203 14.26 6.70 -4.81
N ARG A 204 14.19 5.84 -5.83
CA ARG A 204 13.73 6.17 -7.18
C ARG A 204 12.20 6.23 -7.29
N GLY A 205 11.47 5.72 -6.29
CA GLY A 205 10.02 5.88 -6.20
C GLY A 205 9.66 7.16 -5.44
N ASP A 206 9.71 8.33 -6.10
CA ASP A 206 9.29 9.65 -5.59
C ASP A 206 9.49 9.90 -4.07
N ASN A 207 10.67 9.49 -3.57
CA ASN A 207 11.25 9.71 -2.25
C ASN A 207 10.71 8.91 -1.05
N HIS A 208 11.32 7.73 -0.86
CA HIS A 208 11.62 6.98 0.37
C HIS A 208 10.46 6.75 1.36
N HIS A 209 9.80 5.59 1.27
CA HIS A 209 8.64 5.27 2.11
C HIS A 209 9.05 4.61 3.40
N LEU A 210 8.38 5.00 4.48
CA LEU A 210 8.23 4.14 5.63
C LEU A 210 6.82 4.25 6.22
N VAL A 211 6.21 5.45 6.21
CA VAL A 211 4.75 5.64 6.31
C VAL A 211 4.32 6.91 5.59
N HIS A 212 3.75 6.83 4.39
CA HIS A 212 3.10 7.97 3.72
C HIS A 212 3.91 9.28 3.79
N SER A 213 3.34 10.36 4.33
CA SER A 213 3.94 11.69 4.42
C SER A 213 5.15 11.79 5.36
N LEU A 214 5.51 10.72 6.09
CA LEU A 214 6.75 10.62 6.87
C LEU A 214 7.86 10.10 5.96
N LYS A 215 8.56 11.03 5.31
CA LYS A 215 9.66 10.70 4.41
C LYS A 215 10.82 10.13 5.23
N LEU A 216 11.42 9.05 4.74
CA LEU A 216 12.62 8.49 5.38
C LEU A 216 13.72 9.56 5.52
N ALA A 217 13.90 10.38 4.49
CA ALA A 217 14.85 11.49 4.48
C ALA A 217 14.61 12.53 5.59
N ASP A 218 13.40 12.62 6.16
CA ASP A 218 13.10 13.50 7.29
C ASP A 218 13.37 12.80 8.64
N MET A 219 13.10 11.49 8.72
CA MET A 219 13.33 10.70 9.93
C MET A 219 14.81 10.41 10.22
N THR A 220 15.69 10.53 9.23
CA THR A 220 17.13 10.28 9.37
C THR A 220 17.96 11.51 9.74
N LYS A 221 17.32 12.68 9.95
CA LYS A 221 18.02 13.96 10.18
C LYS A 221 18.41 14.22 11.62
N THR A 222 17.57 13.83 12.57
CA THR A 222 17.77 14.15 14.00
C THR A 222 17.47 12.94 14.87
N PRO A 223 18.06 12.84 16.08
CA PRO A 223 17.70 11.80 17.04
C PRO A 223 16.20 11.79 17.37
N GLN A 224 15.57 12.97 17.45
CA GLN A 224 14.13 13.09 17.70
C GLN A 224 13.30 12.49 16.56
N SER A 225 13.61 12.85 15.32
CA SER A 225 12.92 12.32 14.13
C SER A 225 13.17 10.81 13.97
N TYR A 226 14.37 10.35 14.33
CA TYR A 226 14.74 8.94 14.30
C TYR A 226 14.01 8.11 15.37
N SER A 227 13.58 8.71 16.49
CA SER A 227 12.80 7.99 17.51
C SER A 227 11.49 7.39 16.97
N ILE A 228 10.97 7.90 15.86
CA ILE A 228 9.81 7.35 15.14
C ILE A 228 10.14 5.96 14.58
N MET A 229 11.35 5.77 14.03
CA MET A 229 11.89 4.48 13.61
C MET A 229 12.15 3.51 14.77
N LEU A 230 11.92 3.94 16.01
CA LEU A 230 12.02 3.08 17.17
C LEU A 230 10.66 2.84 17.83
N ASP A 231 9.59 3.51 17.36
CA ASP A 231 8.23 3.36 17.88
C ASP A 231 7.79 1.89 17.82
N PRO A 232 7.13 1.36 18.87
CA PRO A 232 6.66 -0.02 18.90
C PRO A 232 5.78 -0.42 17.71
N LEU A 233 4.93 0.49 17.23
CA LEU A 233 4.06 0.26 16.08
C LEU A 233 4.88 0.12 14.79
N MET A 234 5.87 1.00 14.63
CA MET A 234 6.78 0.99 13.48
C MET A 234 7.60 -0.29 13.46
N LYS A 235 8.21 -0.67 14.58
CA LYS A 235 8.97 -1.93 14.68
C LYS A 235 8.12 -3.16 14.36
N ARG A 236 6.84 -3.15 14.76
CA ARG A 236 5.95 -4.29 14.58
C ARG A 236 5.43 -4.44 13.15
N TYR A 237 5.03 -3.34 12.50
CA TYR A 237 4.29 -3.41 11.23
C TYR A 237 5.09 -2.93 10.02
N ALA A 238 6.10 -2.08 10.22
CA ALA A 238 6.90 -1.58 9.12
C ALA A 238 8.01 -2.53 8.70
N ASN A 239 8.15 -3.72 9.31
CA ASN A 239 9.04 -4.83 8.90
C ASN A 239 10.45 -4.48 8.39
N TYR A 240 11.15 -3.53 9.02
CA TYR A 240 12.52 -3.16 8.64
C TYR A 240 13.53 -3.68 9.66
N CYS A 241 14.77 -3.84 9.19
CA CYS A 241 15.92 -4.12 10.02
C CYS A 241 16.77 -2.86 10.13
N ILE A 242 17.24 -2.56 11.35
CA ILE A 242 18.19 -1.47 11.60
C ILE A 242 19.48 -2.05 12.16
N GLU A 243 20.57 -1.82 11.45
CA GLU A 243 21.93 -2.07 11.94
C GLU A 243 22.54 -0.77 12.42
N ARG A 244 23.16 -0.80 13.61
CA ARG A 244 23.88 0.34 14.18
C ARG A 244 25.36 0.02 14.27
N LYS A 245 26.19 0.89 13.71
CA LYS A 245 27.66 0.82 13.81
C LYS A 245 28.20 2.14 14.33
N GLU A 246 29.01 2.06 15.38
CA GLU A 246 29.79 3.22 15.83
C GLU A 246 30.93 3.48 14.83
N VAL A 247 30.93 4.64 14.19
CA VAL A 247 31.93 5.01 13.17
C VAL A 247 33.00 5.91 13.76
N HIS A 248 32.60 6.81 14.66
CA HIS A 248 33.50 7.74 15.31
C HIS A 248 33.30 7.67 16.82
N LYS A 249 34.32 7.19 17.54
CA LYS A 249 34.28 6.89 18.99
C LYS A 249 33.53 7.97 19.77
N GLY A 250 32.36 7.63 20.30
CA GLY A 250 31.54 8.48 21.15
C GLY A 250 30.89 9.71 20.49
N ARG A 251 30.95 9.86 19.16
CA ARG A 251 30.42 11.04 18.45
C ARG A 251 29.34 10.72 17.41
N TRP A 252 29.49 9.65 16.64
CA TRP A 252 28.58 9.34 15.53
C TRP A 252 28.25 7.85 15.46
N ASN A 253 26.97 7.56 15.27
CA ASN A 253 26.50 6.24 14.88
C ASN A 253 26.07 6.29 13.42
N GLN A 254 26.55 5.35 12.62
CA GLN A 254 25.97 5.03 11.33
C GLN A 254 24.85 4.02 11.52
N TYR A 255 23.72 4.32 10.92
CA TYR A 255 22.57 3.43 10.85
C TYR A 255 22.40 2.94 9.42
N LYS A 256 22.12 1.66 9.28
CA LYS A 256 21.72 1.05 8.02
C LYS A 256 20.34 0.48 8.17
N VAL A 257 19.40 0.96 7.36
CA VAL A 257 18.01 0.52 7.34
C VAL A 257 17.76 -0.22 6.04
N HIS A 258 17.24 -1.45 6.14
CA HIS A 258 16.84 -2.24 4.99
C HIS A 258 15.54 -2.97 5.27
N CYS A 259 14.87 -3.42 4.21
CA CYS A 259 13.65 -4.19 4.36
C CYS A 259 13.98 -5.55 4.98
N GLY A 260 13.26 -5.93 6.03
CA GLY A 260 13.30 -7.29 6.54
C GLY A 260 12.70 -8.27 5.54
N PRO A 261 12.87 -9.59 5.74
CA PRO A 261 12.18 -10.60 4.95
C PRO A 261 10.67 -10.37 4.98
N GLU A 262 10.04 -10.35 3.80
CA GLU A 262 8.60 -10.18 3.65
C GLU A 262 7.97 -11.43 3.08
N ASP A 263 6.83 -11.80 3.66
CA ASP A 263 5.97 -12.86 3.13
C ASP A 263 4.73 -12.19 2.55
N HIS A 264 4.64 -12.12 1.23
CA HIS A 264 3.49 -11.57 0.52
C HIS A 264 2.44 -12.64 0.20
N ARG A 265 2.54 -13.84 0.77
CA ARG A 265 1.55 -14.88 0.54
C ARG A 265 0.17 -14.36 0.94
N ILE A 266 -0.69 -14.31 -0.06
CA ILE A 266 -2.13 -14.00 0.09
C ILE A 266 -2.78 -14.98 1.06
N ASP A 267 -2.22 -16.19 1.13
CA ASP A 267 -2.75 -17.29 1.90
C ASP A 267 -1.63 -18.29 2.25
N GLN A 268 -1.49 -18.61 3.53
CA GLN A 268 -0.47 -19.53 4.03
C GLN A 268 -0.63 -20.98 3.54
N VAL A 269 -1.83 -21.38 3.10
CA VAL A 269 -2.11 -22.75 2.62
C VAL A 269 -1.79 -22.89 1.12
N LEU A 270 -1.76 -21.78 0.37
CA LEU A 270 -1.41 -21.81 -1.04
C LEU A 270 0.11 -21.98 -1.21
N PRO A 271 0.56 -22.66 -2.28
CA PRO A 271 1.97 -22.66 -2.64
C PRO A 271 2.42 -21.23 -3.01
N PRO A 272 3.74 -20.94 -3.02
CA PRO A 272 4.23 -19.64 -3.49
C PRO A 272 3.84 -19.37 -4.95
N PHE A 273 3.97 -20.39 -5.81
CA PHE A 273 3.50 -20.37 -7.19
C PHE A 273 3.04 -21.76 -7.64
N GLU A 274 2.24 -21.81 -8.70
CA GLU A 274 1.84 -23.06 -9.36
C GLU A 274 1.67 -22.90 -10.88
N SER A 275 1.68 -24.03 -11.59
CA SER A 275 1.40 -24.08 -13.02
C SER A 275 0.02 -24.66 -13.25
N VAL A 276 -0.86 -23.89 -13.90
CA VAL A 276 -2.25 -24.26 -14.18
C VAL A 276 -2.41 -24.44 -15.69
N VAL A 277 -2.93 -25.59 -16.10
CA VAL A 277 -3.29 -25.87 -17.50
C VAL A 277 -4.81 -25.87 -17.60
N ALA A 278 -5.35 -24.92 -18.37
CA ALA A 278 -6.77 -24.84 -18.69
C ALA A 278 -7.01 -24.99 -20.19
N LYS A 279 -8.27 -25.14 -20.59
CA LYS A 279 -8.66 -25.09 -22.00
C LYS A 279 -9.14 -23.69 -22.34
N ASP A 280 -8.53 -23.06 -23.33
CA ASP A 280 -8.97 -21.75 -23.83
C ASP A 280 -10.38 -21.89 -24.44
N PRO A 281 -11.39 -21.16 -23.92
CA PRO A 281 -12.75 -21.24 -24.43
C PRO A 281 -12.89 -20.72 -25.86
N ILE A 282 -11.98 -19.86 -26.33
CA ILE A 282 -12.02 -19.26 -27.68
C ILE A 282 -11.36 -20.18 -28.71
N THR A 283 -10.10 -20.58 -28.45
CA THR A 283 -9.32 -21.36 -29.42
C THR A 283 -9.49 -22.87 -29.26
N GLY A 284 -10.01 -23.33 -28.12
CA GLY A 284 -10.07 -24.74 -27.75
C GLY A 284 -8.72 -25.37 -27.42
N GLY A 285 -7.62 -24.61 -27.50
CA GLY A 285 -6.25 -25.03 -27.20
C GLY A 285 -5.92 -25.03 -25.70
N ALA A 286 -4.71 -25.47 -25.36
CA ALA A 286 -4.22 -25.43 -23.98
C ALA A 286 -3.77 -24.02 -23.61
N LEU A 287 -4.36 -23.46 -22.55
CA LEU A 287 -3.94 -22.24 -21.89
C LEU A 287 -3.05 -22.60 -20.70
N ASN A 288 -1.75 -22.36 -20.84
CA ASN A 288 -0.78 -22.58 -19.77
C ASN A 288 -0.59 -21.28 -19.00
N MET A 289 -0.72 -21.35 -17.68
CA MET A 289 -0.62 -20.21 -16.78
C MET A 289 0.38 -20.52 -15.67
N ILE A 290 1.20 -19.55 -15.31
CA ILE A 290 1.97 -19.57 -14.07
C ILE A 290 1.33 -18.57 -13.12
N VAL A 291 0.88 -19.03 -11.96
CA VAL A 291 0.22 -18.20 -10.96
C VAL A 291 1.14 -18.02 -9.76
N HIS A 292 1.43 -16.77 -9.42
CA HIS A 292 2.19 -16.38 -8.23
C HIS A 292 1.27 -15.81 -7.15
N TYR A 293 1.39 -16.35 -5.96
CA TYR A 293 0.64 -15.95 -4.76
C TYR A 293 1.47 -15.18 -3.75
N ASP A 294 2.78 -15.04 -3.99
CA ASP A 294 3.78 -14.44 -3.11
C ASP A 294 4.47 -13.20 -3.72
N GLU A 295 3.99 -12.72 -4.87
CA GLU A 295 4.54 -11.51 -5.50
C GLU A 295 3.80 -10.24 -5.03
N PRO A 296 4.54 -9.15 -4.71
CA PRO A 296 3.91 -7.87 -4.39
C PRO A 296 3.25 -7.25 -5.64
N ILE A 297 2.27 -6.38 -5.40
CA ILE A 297 1.50 -5.74 -6.48
C ILE A 297 2.40 -4.86 -7.35
N CYS A 298 3.22 -4.00 -6.72
CA CYS A 298 4.04 -3.00 -7.39
C CYS A 298 5.50 -3.45 -7.51
N LEU A 299 5.80 -4.26 -8.54
CA LEU A 299 7.18 -4.58 -8.88
C LEU A 299 7.99 -3.33 -9.24
N ARG A 300 9.31 -3.41 -8.99
CA ARG A 300 10.26 -2.35 -9.28
C ARG A 300 10.30 -2.04 -10.78
N HIS A 301 10.07 -0.78 -11.16
CA HIS A 301 9.95 -0.36 -12.56
C HIS A 301 11.32 -0.26 -13.28
N LYS A 302 12.43 -0.14 -12.54
CA LYS A 302 13.79 -0.06 -13.10
C LYS A 302 14.79 -0.73 -12.16
N GLN A 303 15.28 -1.91 -12.53
CA GLN A 303 16.45 -2.54 -11.91
C GLN A 303 17.67 -2.28 -12.78
N SER A 304 18.79 -1.85 -12.18
CA SER A 304 20.07 -1.95 -12.89
C SER A 304 20.54 -3.40 -12.87
N SER A 305 21.29 -3.79 -13.90
CA SER A 305 21.86 -5.15 -14.02
C SER A 305 22.79 -5.53 -12.85
N ARG A 306 23.32 -4.56 -12.09
CA ARG A 306 24.08 -4.80 -10.85
C ARG A 306 23.18 -5.11 -9.66
N GLU A 307 22.02 -4.47 -9.56
CA GLU A 307 21.03 -4.72 -8.50
C GLU A 307 20.37 -6.08 -8.68
N GLU A 308 19.98 -6.42 -9.92
CA GLU A 308 19.38 -7.71 -10.28
C GLU A 308 20.32 -8.89 -10.01
N LYS A 309 21.59 -8.78 -10.44
CA LYS A 309 22.61 -9.84 -10.22
C LYS A 309 23.06 -9.98 -8.77
N GLY A 310 22.90 -8.92 -7.97
CA GLY A 310 23.32 -8.89 -6.57
C GLY A 310 22.21 -9.20 -5.57
N ASN A 311 20.96 -9.30 -6.02
CA ASN A 311 19.77 -9.42 -5.16
C ASN A 311 19.77 -8.41 -4.00
N PHE A 312 20.22 -7.18 -4.27
CA PHE A 312 20.30 -6.14 -3.25
C PHE A 312 18.94 -5.45 -3.11
N GLY A 313 18.26 -5.66 -1.98
CA GLY A 313 17.22 -4.74 -1.52
C GLY A 313 17.81 -3.35 -1.26
N HIS A 314 17.01 -2.29 -1.40
CA HIS A 314 17.52 -0.95 -1.10
C HIS A 314 17.90 -0.86 0.39
N THR A 315 19.13 -0.40 0.65
CA THR A 315 19.65 -0.15 1.99
C THR A 315 19.89 1.35 2.12
N GLU A 316 19.21 1.98 3.06
CA GLU A 316 19.43 3.38 3.40
C GLU A 316 20.52 3.49 4.47
N VAL A 317 21.49 4.38 4.26
CA VAL A 317 22.61 4.59 5.20
C VAL A 317 22.66 6.05 5.60
N PHE A 318 22.62 6.33 6.90
CA PHE A 318 22.69 7.68 7.45
C PHE A 318 23.46 7.70 8.77
N GLU A 319 23.88 8.88 9.18
CA GLU A 319 24.67 9.08 10.40
C GLU A 319 23.96 10.07 11.33
N LEU A 320 23.86 9.72 12.62
CA LEU A 320 23.35 10.62 13.64
C LEU A 320 24.43 10.90 14.69
N ALA A 321 24.52 12.17 15.07
CA ALA A 321 25.34 12.60 16.19
C ALA A 321 24.80 12.00 17.50
N ILE A 322 25.72 11.57 18.35
CA ILE A 322 25.42 11.10 19.71
C ILE A 322 25.35 12.32 20.62
N GLU A 323 24.31 12.39 21.45
CA GLU A 323 24.27 13.40 22.50
C GLU A 323 25.37 13.12 23.51
N GLN A 324 26.40 13.96 23.50
CA GLN A 324 27.58 13.79 24.32
C GLN A 324 27.26 14.31 25.74
N LYS A 325 26.80 13.42 26.63
CA LYS A 325 26.41 13.74 28.03
C LYS A 325 27.57 14.35 28.86
N ASN A 326 28.81 14.17 28.40
CA ASN A 326 30.03 14.72 29.01
C ASN A 326 30.59 15.97 28.28
N ARG A 327 29.74 16.78 27.63
CA ARG A 327 30.18 18.05 27.03
C ARG A 327 30.74 18.99 28.09
N THR A 328 31.92 19.51 27.81
CA THR A 328 32.53 20.61 28.57
C THR A 328 31.70 21.89 28.42
N PHE A 329 31.86 22.85 29.33
CA PHE A 329 31.14 24.13 29.30
C PHE A 329 31.23 24.83 27.92
N TRP A 330 32.42 24.82 27.30
CA TRP A 330 32.66 25.44 26.00
C TRP A 330 31.93 24.74 24.85
N GLU A 331 31.87 23.41 24.87
CA GLU A 331 31.15 22.64 23.84
C GLU A 331 29.64 22.90 23.92
N ARG A 332 29.06 23.07 25.12
CA ARG A 332 27.65 23.46 25.26
C ARG A 332 27.39 24.89 24.80
N HIS A 333 28.29 25.82 25.10
CA HIS A 333 28.09 27.25 24.79
C HIS A 333 28.11 27.55 23.28
N PHE A 334 28.92 26.81 22.50
CA PHE A 334 29.11 27.07 21.06
C PHE A 334 28.33 26.14 20.12
N LEU A 335 27.90 24.95 20.57
CA LEU A 335 27.20 23.99 19.71
C LEU A 335 25.67 23.97 19.92
N ASP A 336 25.16 24.51 21.03
CA ASP A 336 23.72 24.57 21.33
C ASP A 336 23.09 25.97 21.04
N ARG A 337 23.88 26.90 20.49
CA ARG A 337 23.41 28.16 19.86
C ARG A 337 23.40 28.00 18.36
#